data_AF-A0A9D7PCR2-F1
#
_entry.id   AF-A0A9D7PCR2-F1
#
_cell.length_a   1.000
_cell.length_b   1.000
_cell.length_c   1.000
_cell.angle_alpha   90.00
_cell.angle_beta   90.00
_cell.angle_gamma   90.00
#
_symmetry.space_group_name_H-M   'P 1'
#
loop_
_entity.id
_entity.type
_entity.pdbx_description
1 polymer ?
#
loop_
_entity_poly.entity_id
_entity_poly.type
_entity_poly.pdbx_seq_one_letter_code
_entity_poly.pdbx_strand_id
1 'polypeptide(L)'
;MGRLAQTFAGLQIMDMFPYNMPTEQTFTTGQTGIAFPNADLMNQEGMPFAVHRVIPRVSALDSSGLLLATQPDVNVAEALIKLAVLWQGFNQNGTKAPTRISNLVGGSTSERYWRLEEPIVLPNANGVVLTGSCDTFPASFAGSGIISLRVTLVLQGFFLQVAPPRG
;
A
#
# COMPACT_ATOMS: atom_id res chain seq x y z
N MET A 1 17.56 -3.77 11.41
CA MET A 1 16.99 -3.92 10.05
C MET A 1 16.82 -5.41 9.79
N GLY A 2 15.65 -5.86 9.31
CA GLY A 2 15.42 -7.28 9.01
C GLY A 2 16.39 -7.80 7.95
N ARG A 3 16.79 -9.07 8.06
CA ARG A 3 17.78 -9.70 7.18
C ARG A 3 17.19 -9.86 5.77
N LEU A 4 17.90 -9.40 4.75
CA LEU A 4 17.49 -9.61 3.35
C LEU A 4 17.60 -11.10 3.02
N ALA A 5 16.59 -11.64 2.31
CA ALA A 5 16.62 -13.03 1.86
C ALA A 5 17.82 -13.24 0.93
N GLN A 6 18.55 -14.34 1.11
CA GLN A 6 19.70 -14.69 0.27
C GLN A 6 19.32 -15.63 -0.89
N THR A 7 18.13 -16.24 -0.79
CA THR A 7 17.62 -17.20 -1.76
C THR A 7 16.13 -16.98 -2.02
N PHE A 8 15.69 -17.24 -3.24
CA PHE A 8 14.28 -17.32 -3.62
C PHE A 8 14.06 -18.60 -4.44
N ALA A 9 13.05 -19.39 -4.09
CA ALA A 9 12.76 -20.68 -4.74
C ALA A 9 13.97 -21.63 -4.85
N GLY A 10 14.85 -21.64 -3.83
CA GLY A 10 16.06 -22.47 -3.81
C GLY A 10 17.22 -21.94 -4.66
N LEU A 11 17.02 -20.83 -5.40
CA LEU A 11 18.05 -20.16 -6.19
C LEU A 11 18.65 -19.00 -5.40
N GLN A 12 19.94 -18.74 -5.61
CA GLN A 12 20.63 -17.60 -5.01
C GLN A 12 20.14 -16.30 -5.65
N ILE A 13 19.89 -15.29 -4.82
CA ILE A 13 19.61 -13.92 -5.28
C ILE A 13 20.96 -13.27 -5.63
N MET A 14 21.10 -12.84 -6.88
CA MET A 14 22.30 -12.22 -7.43
C MET A 14 22.30 -10.70 -7.24
N ASP A 15 21.15 -10.06 -7.46
CA ASP A 15 20.99 -8.61 -7.35
C ASP A 15 19.58 -8.23 -6.86
N MET A 16 19.45 -7.01 -6.32
CA MET A 16 18.21 -6.45 -5.79
C MET A 16 18.02 -5.01 -6.31
N PHE A 17 17.00 -4.80 -7.15
CA PHE A 17 16.72 -3.48 -7.73
C PHE A 17 15.55 -2.80 -7.02
N PRO A 18 15.69 -1.57 -6.49
CA PRO A 18 14.59 -0.87 -5.85
C PRO A 18 13.38 -0.74 -6.79
N TYR A 19 12.20 -1.07 -6.27
CA TYR A 19 10.95 -0.95 -7.02
C TYR A 19 9.79 -0.49 -6.14
N ASN A 20 8.91 0.29 -6.74
CA ASN A 20 7.69 0.82 -6.15
C ASN A 20 6.52 0.41 -7.03
N MET A 21 5.52 -0.22 -6.43
CA MET A 21 4.26 -0.58 -7.08
C MET A 21 3.16 0.32 -6.51
N PRO A 22 2.80 1.41 -7.23
CA PRO A 22 1.78 2.35 -6.80
C PRO A 22 0.37 1.86 -7.14
N THR A 23 -0.60 2.23 -6.33
CA THR A 23 -2.03 2.13 -6.65
C THR A 23 -2.78 3.28 -5.97
N GLU A 24 -3.96 3.62 -6.44
CA GLU A 24 -4.80 4.63 -5.81
C GLU A 24 -6.27 4.22 -5.75
N GLN A 25 -6.95 4.72 -4.73
CA GLN A 25 -8.40 4.60 -4.62
C GLN A 25 -8.97 5.87 -4.00
N THR A 26 -10.13 6.28 -4.48
CA THR A 26 -10.86 7.44 -3.96
C THR A 26 -12.03 6.96 -3.10
N PHE A 27 -12.12 7.52 -1.90
CA PHE A 27 -13.14 7.19 -0.92
C PHE A 27 -14.05 8.39 -0.68
N THR A 28 -15.36 8.15 -0.64
CA THR A 28 -16.35 9.09 -0.13
C THR A 28 -16.73 8.72 1.31
N THR A 29 -17.44 9.63 1.97
CA THR A 29 -17.86 9.49 3.36
C THR A 29 -18.57 8.15 3.64
N GLY A 30 -18.15 7.44 4.69
CA GLY A 30 -18.81 6.23 5.19
C GLY A 30 -18.69 4.97 4.31
N GLN A 31 -17.84 4.97 3.29
CA GLN A 31 -17.62 3.79 2.46
C GLN A 31 -16.84 2.69 3.20
N THR A 32 -17.18 1.42 2.98
CA THR A 32 -16.53 0.29 3.64
C THR A 32 -16.16 -0.82 2.66
N GLY A 33 -14.96 -1.39 2.82
CA GLY A 33 -14.54 -2.58 2.09
C GLY A 33 -14.31 -2.36 0.59
N ILE A 34 -13.99 -1.12 0.19
CA ILE A 34 -13.73 -0.79 -1.21
C ILE A 34 -12.35 -1.34 -1.58
N ALA A 35 -12.29 -2.16 -2.63
CA ALA A 35 -11.05 -2.71 -3.14
C ALA A 35 -10.26 -1.66 -3.93
N PHE A 36 -8.94 -1.72 -3.84
CA PHE A 36 -8.04 -1.03 -4.76
C PHE A 36 -8.01 -1.76 -6.12
N PRO A 37 -7.68 -1.07 -7.22
CA PRO A 37 -7.55 -1.70 -8.53
C PRO A 37 -6.52 -2.84 -8.52
N ASN A 38 -6.98 -4.06 -8.82
CA ASN A 38 -6.12 -5.25 -8.75
C ASN A 38 -5.03 -5.26 -9.85
N ALA A 39 -5.29 -4.61 -10.99
CA ALA A 39 -4.33 -4.51 -12.08
C ALA A 39 -3.03 -3.79 -11.65
N ASP A 40 -3.14 -2.79 -10.78
CA ASP A 40 -2.01 -2.02 -10.25
C ASP A 40 -1.20 -2.82 -9.20
N LEU A 41 -1.83 -3.81 -8.59
CA LEU A 41 -1.28 -4.62 -7.50
C LEU A 41 -0.84 -6.01 -7.96
N MET A 42 -0.62 -6.19 -9.26
CA MET A 42 -0.14 -7.43 -9.86
C MET A 42 1.30 -7.25 -10.36
N ASN A 43 2.19 -8.18 -10.01
CA ASN A 43 3.56 -8.18 -10.50
C ASN A 43 3.62 -8.71 -11.95
N GLN A 44 4.07 -7.90 -12.90
CA GLN A 44 4.12 -8.25 -14.33
C GLN A 44 5.54 -8.26 -14.92
N GLU A 45 6.56 -7.93 -14.14
CA GLU A 45 7.92 -7.62 -14.64
C GLU A 45 8.80 -8.86 -14.87
N GLY A 46 8.22 -10.07 -14.92
CA GLY A 46 8.96 -11.32 -15.14
C GLY A 46 9.93 -11.73 -14.02
N MET A 47 10.15 -10.87 -13.02
CA MET A 47 11.00 -11.09 -11.87
C MET A 47 10.19 -11.05 -10.56
N PRO A 48 10.56 -11.83 -9.53
CA PRO A 48 9.90 -11.73 -8.23
C PRO A 48 10.09 -10.36 -7.57
N PHE A 49 9.05 -9.82 -6.96
CA PHE A 49 9.07 -8.55 -6.23
C PHE A 49 8.95 -8.80 -4.72
N ALA A 50 9.99 -8.49 -3.95
CA ALA A 50 9.94 -8.55 -2.50
C ALA A 50 9.44 -7.23 -1.93
N VAL A 51 8.22 -7.21 -1.37
CA VAL A 51 7.64 -6.04 -0.70
C VAL A 51 8.16 -5.95 0.73
N HIS A 52 8.67 -4.78 1.11
CA HIS A 52 9.20 -4.51 2.45
C HIS A 52 8.31 -3.58 3.28
N ARG A 53 7.68 -2.60 2.61
CA ARG A 53 6.83 -1.62 3.28
C ARG A 53 5.66 -1.20 2.40
N VAL A 54 4.59 -0.78 3.04
CA VAL A 54 3.41 -0.19 2.41
C VAL A 54 3.28 1.23 2.91
N ILE A 55 3.30 2.20 1.98
CA ILE A 55 3.29 3.64 2.29
C ILE A 55 1.98 4.24 1.78
N PRO A 56 1.00 4.52 2.67
CA PRO A 56 -0.15 5.34 2.33
C PRO A 56 0.15 6.83 2.30
N ARG A 57 -0.60 7.54 1.45
CA ARG A 57 -0.75 8.99 1.45
C ARG A 57 -2.22 9.34 1.19
N VAL A 58 -2.74 10.32 1.91
CA VAL A 58 -4.13 10.77 1.78
C VAL A 58 -4.16 12.21 1.29
N SER A 59 -4.96 12.46 0.26
CA SER A 59 -5.19 13.78 -0.32
C SER A 59 -6.68 14.06 -0.45
N ALA A 60 -7.11 15.27 -0.13
CA ALA A 60 -8.50 15.69 -0.28
C ALA A 60 -8.78 16.23 -1.69
N LEU A 61 -9.92 15.80 -2.25
CA LEU A 61 -10.42 16.23 -3.55
C LEU A 61 -11.74 17.00 -3.43
N ASP A 62 -11.93 17.94 -4.34
CA ASP A 62 -13.18 18.67 -4.52
C ASP A 62 -14.23 17.88 -5.34
N SER A 63 -15.36 18.51 -5.65
CA SER A 63 -16.44 17.94 -6.48
C SER A 63 -16.02 17.64 -7.93
N SER A 64 -14.95 18.27 -8.41
CA SER A 64 -14.40 18.10 -9.74
C SER A 64 -13.27 17.05 -9.78
N GLY A 65 -12.95 16.42 -8.65
CA GLY A 65 -11.86 15.46 -8.52
C GLY A 65 -10.47 16.10 -8.52
N LEU A 66 -10.38 17.42 -8.34
CA LEU A 66 -9.13 18.17 -8.27
C LEU A 66 -8.62 18.19 -6.83
N LEU A 67 -7.29 18.19 -6.70
CA LEU A 67 -6.64 18.37 -5.40
C LEU A 67 -6.97 19.77 -4.87
N LEU A 68 -7.50 19.82 -3.66
CA LEU A 68 -7.73 21.09 -2.98
C LEU A 68 -6.40 21.79 -2.70
N ALA A 69 -6.34 23.09 -2.97
CA ALA A 69 -5.16 23.91 -2.67
C ALA A 69 -4.86 23.91 -1.16
N THR A 70 -5.91 23.93 -0.33
CA THR A 70 -5.81 23.79 1.13
C THR A 70 -6.23 22.39 1.52
N GLN A 71 -5.26 21.59 1.95
CA GLN A 71 -5.51 20.23 2.42
C GLN A 71 -5.97 20.26 3.90
N PRO A 72 -6.87 19.35 4.32
CA PRO A 72 -7.14 19.14 5.74
C PRO A 72 -5.85 18.69 6.44
N ASP A 73 -5.79 18.89 7.77
CA ASP A 73 -4.68 18.36 8.57
C ASP A 73 -4.50 16.86 8.28
N VAL A 74 -3.27 16.47 7.95
CA VAL A 74 -2.91 15.11 7.56
C VAL A 74 -3.36 14.11 8.62
N ASN A 75 -3.26 14.44 9.91
CA ASN A 75 -3.71 13.57 10.99
C ASN A 75 -5.22 13.34 10.96
N VAL A 76 -6.01 14.35 10.57
CA VAL A 76 -7.46 14.24 10.48
C VAL A 76 -7.83 13.35 9.29
N ALA A 77 -7.24 13.58 8.11
CA ALA A 77 -7.51 12.77 6.93
C ALA A 77 -7.09 11.30 7.14
N GLU A 78 -5.91 11.07 7.71
CA GLU A 78 -5.39 9.72 7.98
C GLU A 78 -6.14 9.01 9.11
N ALA A 79 -6.75 9.75 10.03
CA ALA A 79 -7.60 9.17 11.06
C ALA A 79 -8.92 8.63 10.48
N LEU A 80 -9.38 9.12 9.34
CA LEU A 80 -10.65 8.71 8.71
C LEU A 80 -10.53 7.43 7.87
N ILE A 81 -9.32 7.11 7.39
CA ILE A 81 -9.10 5.97 6.50
C ILE A 81 -8.57 4.76 7.27
N LYS A 82 -9.20 3.60 7.04
CA LYS A 82 -8.75 2.28 7.48
C LYS A 82 -8.33 1.48 6.25
N LEU A 83 -7.21 0.79 6.34
CA LEU A 83 -6.71 -0.09 5.29
C LEU A 83 -6.60 -1.51 5.82
N ALA A 84 -6.88 -2.49 4.98
CA ALA A 84 -6.64 -3.90 5.23
C ALA A 84 -5.90 -4.50 4.03
N VAL A 85 -4.95 -5.40 4.31
CA VAL A 85 -4.16 -6.06 3.27
C VAL A 85 -4.34 -7.55 3.42
N LEU A 86 -4.78 -8.19 2.34
CA LEU A 86 -4.86 -9.63 2.20
C LEU A 86 -3.87 -10.06 1.11
N TRP A 87 -2.84 -10.79 1.53
CA TRP A 87 -1.85 -11.35 0.62
C TRP A 87 -2.40 -12.69 0.11
N GLN A 88 -2.74 -12.79 -1.18
CA GLN A 88 -3.34 -13.99 -1.78
C GLN A 88 -2.36 -14.70 -2.73
N GLY A 89 -2.38 -16.03 -2.77
CA GLY A 89 -1.56 -16.80 -3.70
C GLY A 89 -0.08 -16.92 -3.32
N PHE A 90 0.24 -16.80 -2.02
CA PHE A 90 1.61 -16.95 -1.49
C PHE A 90 1.69 -18.11 -0.50
N ASN A 91 2.90 -18.64 -0.31
CA ASN A 91 3.18 -19.69 0.69
C ASN A 91 3.03 -19.20 2.15
N GLN A 92 2.89 -17.89 2.36
CA GLN A 92 2.59 -17.29 3.65
C GLN A 92 1.31 -16.45 3.51
N ASN A 93 0.18 -16.97 3.99
CA ASN A 93 -1.03 -16.18 4.12
C ASN A 93 -0.81 -15.15 5.24
N GLY A 94 -0.55 -13.91 4.86
CA GLY A 94 -0.58 -12.77 5.76
C GLY A 94 -1.91 -12.04 5.64
N THR A 95 -2.51 -11.68 6.77
CA THR A 95 -3.60 -10.70 6.80
C THR A 95 -3.20 -9.59 7.74
N LYS A 96 -3.14 -8.35 7.24
CA LYS A 96 -3.13 -7.18 8.10
C LYS A 96 -4.57 -6.76 8.33
N ALA A 97 -5.00 -6.86 9.59
CA ALA A 97 -6.35 -6.44 9.99
C ALA A 97 -6.57 -4.96 9.64
N PRO A 98 -7.83 -4.55 9.42
CA PRO A 98 -8.18 -3.16 9.16
C PRO A 98 -7.56 -2.22 10.21
N THR A 99 -6.61 -1.38 9.78
CA THR A 99 -5.88 -0.46 10.65
C THR A 99 -6.03 0.96 10.11
N ARG A 100 -6.24 1.93 11.00
CA ARG A 100 -6.27 3.35 10.62
C ARG A 100 -4.90 3.78 10.13
N ILE A 101 -4.84 4.59 9.07
CA ILE A 101 -3.56 5.15 8.59
C ILE A 101 -2.89 5.94 9.71
N SER A 102 -3.67 6.62 10.56
CA SER A 102 -3.14 7.36 11.70
C SER A 102 -2.36 6.53 12.72
N ASN A 103 -2.61 5.22 12.76
CA ASN A 103 -2.04 4.32 13.76
C ASN A 103 -0.81 3.56 13.22
N LEU A 104 -0.37 3.87 12.00
CA LEU A 104 0.82 3.24 11.41
C LEU A 104 2.09 3.83 12.03
N VAL A 105 2.96 2.94 12.52
CA VAL A 105 4.07 3.31 13.42
C VAL A 105 5.46 3.27 12.75
N GLY A 106 5.51 3.25 11.41
CA GLY A 106 6.79 3.32 10.69
C GLY A 106 7.08 4.72 10.19
N GLY A 107 8.17 5.36 10.67
CA GLY A 107 8.78 6.59 10.11
C GLY A 107 9.05 7.71 11.13
N SER A 108 9.69 8.80 10.68
CA SER A 108 9.66 10.09 11.40
C SER A 108 8.22 10.64 11.38
N THR A 109 7.95 11.74 12.08
CA THR A 109 6.63 12.40 12.14
C THR A 109 5.96 12.71 10.79
N SER A 110 6.69 12.58 9.67
CA SER A 110 6.27 12.93 8.30
C SER A 110 5.96 11.75 7.38
N GLU A 111 6.27 10.51 7.76
CA GLU A 111 6.00 9.34 6.91
C GLU A 111 5.38 8.23 7.77
N ARG A 112 4.20 7.76 7.38
CA ARG A 112 3.51 6.64 8.03
C ARG A 112 3.55 5.44 7.10
N TYR A 113 4.07 4.31 7.56
CA TYR A 113 4.11 3.07 6.77
C TYR A 113 3.86 1.81 7.60
N TRP A 114 3.32 0.77 6.95
CA TRP A 114 3.43 -0.60 7.47
C TRP A 114 4.80 -1.15 7.11
N ARG A 115 5.64 -1.40 8.12
CA ARG A 115 6.82 -2.24 7.95
C ARG A 115 6.39 -3.69 7.99
N LEU A 116 6.82 -4.48 7.02
CA LEU A 116 6.70 -5.92 7.09
C LEU A 116 7.90 -6.46 7.88
N GLU A 117 7.65 -7.32 8.87
CA GLU A 117 8.70 -7.96 9.66
C GLU A 117 9.58 -8.84 8.76
N GLU A 118 8.92 -9.60 7.89
CA GLU A 118 9.51 -10.35 6.79
C GLU A 118 8.99 -9.81 5.46
N PRO A 119 9.84 -9.69 4.42
CA PRO A 119 9.38 -9.25 3.11
C PRO A 119 8.42 -10.26 2.49
N ILE A 120 7.30 -9.80 1.95
CA ILE A 120 6.40 -10.65 1.18
C ILE A 120 6.87 -10.67 -0.26
N VAL A 121 7.23 -11.84 -0.77
CA VAL A 121 7.69 -11.99 -2.16
C VAL A 121 6.52 -12.32 -3.07
N LEU A 122 6.29 -11.47 -4.06
CA LEU A 122 5.31 -11.63 -5.12
C LEU A 122 5.99 -12.28 -6.34
N PRO A 123 5.69 -13.55 -6.68
CA PRO A 123 6.11 -14.13 -7.95
C PRO A 123 5.50 -13.37 -9.14
N ASN A 124 6.01 -13.66 -10.34
CA ASN A 124 5.41 -13.13 -11.56
C ASN A 124 3.94 -13.55 -11.69
N ALA A 125 3.08 -12.65 -12.15
CA ALA A 125 1.64 -12.80 -12.30
C ALA A 125 0.84 -13.01 -11.00
N ASN A 126 1.46 -12.82 -9.83
CA ASN A 126 0.76 -12.80 -8.55
C ASN A 126 0.47 -11.36 -8.11
N GLY A 127 -0.53 -11.21 -7.24
CA GLY A 127 -0.95 -9.89 -6.77
C GLY A 127 -1.45 -9.87 -5.33
N VAL A 128 -1.84 -8.68 -4.90
CA VAL A 128 -2.26 -8.41 -3.53
C VAL A 128 -3.67 -7.84 -3.54
N VAL A 129 -4.51 -8.33 -2.64
CA VAL A 129 -5.84 -7.74 -2.45
C VAL A 129 -5.75 -6.72 -1.32
N LEU A 130 -5.98 -5.46 -1.68
CA LEU A 130 -5.96 -4.34 -0.75
C LEU A 130 -7.36 -3.73 -0.70
N THR A 131 -7.88 -3.54 0.50
CA THR A 131 -9.18 -2.91 0.71
C THR A 131 -9.05 -1.74 1.68
N GLY A 132 -9.89 -0.74 1.47
CA GLY A 132 -9.99 0.41 2.34
C GLY A 132 -11.42 0.65 2.81
N SER A 133 -11.52 1.38 3.90
CA SER A 133 -12.77 1.92 4.42
C SER A 133 -12.53 3.36 4.87
N CYS A 134 -13.53 4.20 4.70
CA CYS A 134 -13.53 5.58 5.14
C CYS A 134 -14.66 5.77 6.16
N ASP A 135 -14.33 6.34 7.31
CA ASP A 135 -15.33 6.76 8.27
C ASP A 135 -16.13 7.97 7.75
N THR A 136 -17.21 8.30 8.44
CA THR A 136 -18.01 9.48 8.13
C THR A 136 -17.18 10.74 8.27
N PHE A 137 -17.22 11.62 7.26
CA PHE A 137 -16.55 12.90 7.32
C PHE A 137 -17.12 13.77 8.44
N PRO A 138 -16.27 14.48 9.20
CA PRO A 138 -16.74 15.44 10.19
C PRO A 138 -17.44 16.62 9.50
N ALA A 139 -18.35 17.29 10.20
CA ALA A 139 -19.10 18.43 9.65
C ALA A 139 -18.21 19.56 9.10
N SER A 140 -17.00 19.71 9.63
CA SER A 140 -16.01 20.68 9.15
C SER A 140 -15.57 20.46 7.70
N PHE A 141 -15.67 19.23 7.17
CA PHE A 141 -15.29 18.91 5.80
C PHE A 141 -16.31 19.41 4.77
N ALA A 142 -17.59 19.50 5.16
CA ALA A 142 -18.64 20.01 4.30
C ALA A 142 -18.45 21.51 3.99
N GLY A 143 -17.95 22.29 4.96
CA GLY A 143 -17.66 23.71 4.79
C GLY A 143 -16.39 24.02 3.98
N SER A 144 -15.50 23.04 3.80
CA SER A 144 -14.23 23.19 3.09
C SER A 144 -14.26 22.69 1.63
N GLY A 145 -15.42 22.24 1.13
CA GLY A 145 -15.55 21.72 -0.24
C GLY A 145 -14.88 20.35 -0.45
N ILE A 146 -14.56 19.62 0.62
CA ILE A 146 -13.99 18.27 0.54
C ILE A 146 -15.11 17.29 0.26
N ILE A 147 -15.07 16.63 -0.91
CA ILE A 147 -16.08 15.66 -1.33
C ILE A 147 -15.56 14.23 -1.22
N SER A 148 -14.26 14.03 -1.42
CA SER A 148 -13.64 12.70 -1.32
C SER A 148 -12.19 12.77 -0.86
N LEU A 149 -11.70 11.64 -0.36
CA LEU A 149 -10.30 11.44 0.00
C LEU A 149 -9.68 10.44 -0.97
N ARG A 150 -8.66 10.85 -1.70
CA ARG A 150 -7.81 9.96 -2.49
C ARG A 150 -6.74 9.38 -1.58
N VAL A 151 -6.64 8.06 -1.60
CA VAL A 151 -5.58 7.32 -0.92
C VAL A 151 -4.66 6.74 -1.99
N THR A 152 -3.42 7.21 -2.02
CA THR A 152 -2.36 6.63 -2.84
C THR A 152 -1.55 5.69 -1.96
N LEU A 153 -1.39 4.44 -2.39
CA LEU A 153 -0.58 3.44 -1.73
C LEU A 153 0.62 3.08 -2.58
N VAL A 154 1.77 2.93 -1.94
CA VAL A 154 2.96 2.41 -2.59
C VAL A 154 3.44 1.18 -1.84
N LEU A 155 3.42 0.02 -2.52
CA LEU A 155 4.17 -1.15 -2.07
C LEU A 155 5.62 -0.94 -2.50
N GLN A 156 6.53 -0.84 -1.54
CA GLN A 156 7.94 -0.59 -1.80
C GLN A 156 8.81 -1.76 -1.37
N GLY A 157 9.79 -2.06 -2.20
CA GLY A 157 10.78 -3.08 -1.94
C GLY A 157 11.76 -3.24 -3.08
N PHE A 158 12.03 -4.48 -3.49
CA PHE A 158 13.04 -4.79 -4.50
C PHE A 158 12.60 -5.88 -5.46
N PHE A 159 12.90 -5.73 -6.75
CA PHE A 159 12.95 -6.87 -7.66
C PHE A 159 14.14 -7.74 -7.33
N LEU A 160 13.93 -9.05 -7.38
CA LEU A 160 14.94 -10.06 -7.09
C LEU A 160 15.46 -10.65 -8.40
N GLN A 161 16.72 -10.40 -8.73
CA GLN A 161 17.37 -11.12 -9.81
C GLN A 161 17.92 -12.44 -9.26
N VAL A 162 17.36 -13.56 -9.71
CA VAL A 162 17.78 -14.90 -9.28
C VAL A 162 18.78 -15.51 -10.27
N ALA A 163 19.72 -16.29 -9.74
CA ALA A 163 20.65 -17.06 -10.56
C ALA A 163 19.89 -18.04 -11.46
N PRO A 164 20.36 -18.29 -12.70
CA PRO A 164 19.76 -19.30 -13.56
C PRO A 164 19.84 -20.69 -12.89
N PRO A 165 18.87 -21.59 -13.16
CA PRO A 165 18.93 -22.96 -12.66
C PRO A 165 20.24 -23.61 -13.10
N ARG A 166 20.98 -24.19 -12.15
CA ARG A 166 22.12 -25.05 -12.49
C ARG A 166 21.53 -26.38 -12.95
N GLY A 167 21.66 -26.68 -14.25
CA GLY A 167 21.33 -27.97 -14.82
C GLY A 167 22.26 -29.08 -14.35
#